data_AF-A0A2V9XVG8-F1
#
_entry.id   AF-A0A2V9XVG8-F1
#
_cell.length_a   1.000
_cell.length_b   1.000
_cell.length_c   1.000
_cell.angle_alpha   90.00
_cell.angle_beta   90.00
_cell.angle_gamma   90.00
#
_symmetry.space_group_name_H-M   'P 1'
#
loop_
_entity.id
_entity.type
_entity.pdbx_description
1 polymer ?
#
loop_
_entity_poly.entity_id
_entity_poly.type
_entity_poly.pdbx_seq_one_letter_code
_entity_poly.pdbx_strand_id
1 'polypeptide(L)'
;AQRNESLFNIIDLNTGWKIDLIFRKSTAFGQEEFRRRRKVEMHGFQLFVASPEDIIVAKLEWAMRGASHRQLEDVAAVLRVQGQALDMAYLQKWVFELGLSVEWDRARGMAGSG
;
A
#
# COMPACT_ATOMS: atom_id res chain seq x y z
N ALA A 1 4.88 24.16 -15.64
CA ALA A 1 3.73 23.25 -15.82
C ALA A 1 3.35 22.68 -14.45
N GLN A 2 2.19 23.07 -13.91
CA GLN A 2 1.74 22.63 -12.59
C GLN A 2 1.07 21.26 -12.74
N ARG A 3 1.79 20.19 -12.41
CA ARG A 3 1.26 18.82 -12.42
C ARG A 3 0.46 18.61 -11.13
N ASN A 4 -0.86 18.71 -11.21
CA ASN A 4 -1.71 18.34 -10.08
C ASN A 4 -1.69 16.80 -9.94
N GLU A 5 -0.85 16.29 -9.05
CA GLU A 5 -0.89 14.90 -8.55
C GLU A 5 -2.07 14.74 -7.57
N SER A 6 -3.29 15.09 -8.00
CA SER A 6 -4.45 15.30 -7.11
C SER A 6 -5.29 14.05 -6.88
N LEU A 7 -5.41 13.61 -5.63
CA LEU A 7 -6.33 12.54 -5.23
C LEU A 7 -7.79 13.01 -5.32
N PHE A 8 -8.68 12.18 -5.89
CA PHE A 8 -10.11 12.42 -5.85
C PHE A 8 -10.90 11.11 -5.70
N ASN A 9 -12.13 11.21 -5.24
CA ASN A 9 -12.95 10.04 -4.92
C ASN A 9 -14.20 10.05 -5.80
N ILE A 10 -14.61 8.88 -6.27
CA ILE A 10 -15.93 8.65 -6.84
C ILE A 10 -16.75 7.93 -5.77
N ILE A 11 -17.90 8.50 -5.41
CA ILE A 11 -18.84 7.90 -4.47
C ILE A 11 -20.14 7.64 -5.23
N ASP A 12 -20.53 6.38 -5.33
CA ASP A 12 -21.87 6.00 -5.77
C ASP A 12 -22.83 6.19 -4.60
N LEU A 13 -23.67 7.23 -4.69
CA LEU A 13 -24.61 7.58 -3.62
C LEU A 13 -25.75 6.57 -3.46
N ASN A 14 -26.03 5.75 -4.49
CA ASN A 14 -27.11 4.75 -4.41
C ASN A 14 -26.65 3.51 -3.65
N THR A 15 -25.41 3.09 -3.85
CA THR A 15 -24.87 1.85 -3.25
C THR A 15 -23.95 2.11 -2.05
N GLY A 16 -23.49 3.35 -1.87
CA GLY A 16 -22.50 3.73 -0.86
C GLY A 16 -21.06 3.33 -1.20
N TRP A 17 -20.82 2.77 -2.40
CA TRP A 17 -19.48 2.39 -2.83
C TRP A 17 -18.61 3.61 -3.06
N LYS A 18 -17.34 3.50 -2.64
CA LYS A 18 -16.33 4.53 -2.83
C LYS A 18 -15.14 3.96 -3.58
N ILE A 19 -14.68 4.71 -4.58
CA ILE A 19 -13.46 4.45 -5.33
C ILE A 19 -12.52 5.64 -5.13
N ASP A 20 -11.36 5.40 -4.54
CA ASP A 20 -10.29 6.39 -4.43
C ASP A 20 -9.43 6.36 -5.71
N LEU A 21 -9.34 7.49 -6.42
CA LEU A 21 -8.50 7.66 -7.61
C LEU A 21 -7.25 8.47 -7.23
N ILE A 22 -6.12 7.77 -7.24
CA ILE A 22 -4.82 8.30 -6.84
C ILE A 22 -3.93 8.32 -8.07
N PHE A 23 -3.52 9.52 -8.50
CA PHE A 23 -2.53 9.61 -9.59
C PHE A 23 -1.17 9.17 -9.09
N ARG A 24 -0.45 8.44 -9.95
CA ARG A 24 0.93 8.04 -9.69
C ARG A 24 1.77 9.27 -9.40
N LYS A 25 2.32 9.33 -8.18
CA LYS A 25 3.30 10.36 -7.80
C LYS A 25 4.59 10.19 -8.59
N SER A 26 5.29 11.27 -8.83
CA SER A 26 6.60 11.25 -9.49
C SER A 26 7.76 10.77 -8.60
N THR A 27 7.48 10.34 -7.36
CA THR A 27 8.47 9.83 -6.40
C THR A 27 9.14 8.54 -6.90
N ALA A 28 10.34 8.26 -6.39
CA ALA A 28 11.07 7.03 -6.72
C ALA A 28 10.24 5.77 -6.39
N PHE A 29 9.60 5.75 -5.22
CA PHE A 29 8.70 4.67 -4.82
C PHE A 29 7.49 4.55 -5.76
N GLY A 30 6.82 5.66 -6.09
CA GLY A 30 5.65 5.63 -6.97
C GLY A 30 5.95 5.17 -8.39
N GLN A 31 7.16 5.40 -8.89
CA GLN A 31 7.62 4.85 -10.16
C GLN A 31 7.88 3.33 -10.06
N GLU A 32 8.53 2.88 -9.00
CA GLU A 32 8.85 1.48 -8.78
C GLU A 32 7.61 0.62 -8.52
N GLU A 33 6.67 1.09 -7.69
CA GLU A 33 5.37 0.47 -7.44
C GLU A 33 4.61 0.25 -8.76
N PHE A 34 4.52 1.29 -9.60
CA PHE A 34 3.84 1.17 -10.88
C PHE A 34 4.55 0.23 -11.86
N ARG A 35 5.89 0.13 -11.77
CA ARG A 35 6.69 -0.79 -12.57
C ARG A 35 6.48 -2.25 -12.14
N ARG A 36 6.32 -2.49 -10.83
CA ARG A 36 6.15 -3.81 -10.22
C ARG A 36 4.70 -4.31 -10.19
N ARG A 37 3.74 -3.53 -10.69
CA ARG A 37 2.33 -3.95 -10.80
C ARG A 37 2.20 -5.31 -11.48
N ARG A 38 1.33 -6.16 -10.93
CA ARG A 38 1.10 -7.53 -11.37
C ARG A 38 -0.16 -7.61 -12.21
N LYS A 39 -0.12 -8.33 -13.33
CA LYS A 39 -1.34 -8.69 -14.06
C LYS A 39 -2.03 -9.82 -13.32
N VAL A 40 -3.33 -9.68 -13.10
CA VAL A 40 -4.21 -10.72 -12.54
C VAL A 40 -5.47 -10.80 -13.38
N GLU A 41 -6.07 -11.98 -13.42
CA GLU A 41 -7.41 -12.16 -13.97
C GLU A 41 -8.42 -12.20 -12.82
N MET A 42 -9.41 -11.33 -12.85
CA MET A 42 -10.44 -11.24 -11.82
C MET A 42 -11.79 -11.03 -12.48
N HIS A 43 -12.73 -11.94 -12.21
CA HIS A 43 -14.07 -11.94 -12.82
C HIS A 43 -14.06 -11.83 -14.36
N GLY A 44 -13.10 -12.47 -15.03
CA GLY A 44 -12.94 -12.42 -16.49
C GLY A 44 -12.27 -11.15 -17.03
N PHE A 45 -11.84 -10.24 -16.15
CA PHE A 45 -11.11 -9.03 -16.53
C PHE A 45 -9.63 -9.17 -16.23
N GLN A 46 -8.77 -8.74 -17.16
CA GLN A 46 -7.35 -8.57 -16.92
C GLN A 46 -7.11 -7.22 -16.22
N LEU A 47 -6.63 -7.27 -14.98
CA LEU A 47 -6.36 -6.12 -14.14
C LEU A 47 -4.88 -6.03 -13.79
N PHE A 48 -4.40 -4.81 -13.60
CA PHE A 48 -3.11 -4.58 -12.94
C PHE A 48 -3.36 -4.24 -11.47
N VAL A 49 -2.72 -4.98 -10.57
CA VAL A 49 -2.79 -4.77 -9.12
C VAL A 49 -1.40 -4.50 -8.56
N ALA A 50 -1.34 -3.75 -7.46
CA ALA A 50 -0.10 -3.55 -6.72
C ALA A 50 0.40 -4.88 -6.14
N SER A 51 1.71 -5.01 -5.95
CA SER A 51 2.27 -6.16 -5.25
C SER A 51 1.91 -6.10 -3.75
N PRO A 52 1.89 -7.24 -3.05
CA PRO A 52 1.70 -7.24 -1.59
C PRO A 52 2.71 -6.34 -0.86
N GLU A 53 3.96 -6.30 -1.31
CA GLU A 53 4.99 -5.45 -0.72
C GLU A 53 4.68 -3.96 -0.92
N ASP A 54 4.22 -3.57 -2.12
CA ASP A 54 3.87 -2.18 -2.40
C ASP A 54 2.64 -1.74 -1.60
N ILE A 55 1.66 -2.65 -1.43
CA ILE A 55 0.48 -2.40 -0.56
C ILE A 55 0.92 -2.17 0.89
N ILE A 56 1.88 -2.94 1.39
CA ILE A 56 2.43 -2.75 2.74
C ILE A 56 3.07 -1.36 2.86
N VAL A 57 3.98 -0.99 1.95
CA VAL A 57 4.66 0.30 1.99
C VAL A 57 3.67 1.46 1.92
N ALA A 58 2.69 1.38 1.01
CA ALA A 58 1.63 2.38 0.89
C ALA A 58 0.83 2.53 2.19
N LYS A 59 0.45 1.42 2.83
CA LYS A 59 -0.30 1.46 4.10
C LYS A 59 0.52 2.05 5.25
N LEU A 60 1.81 1.78 5.31
CA LEU A 60 2.72 2.40 6.28
C LEU A 60 2.81 3.92 6.08
N GLU A 61 2.96 4.40 4.83
CA GLU A 61 2.91 5.84 4.54
C GLU A 61 1.61 6.49 5.01
N TRP A 62 0.48 5.81 4.82
CA TRP A 62 -0.83 6.32 5.27
C TRP A 62 -0.95 6.32 6.79
N ALA A 63 -0.44 5.27 7.46
CA ALA A 63 -0.38 5.21 8.91
C ALA A 63 0.47 6.35 9.49
N MET A 64 1.61 6.66 8.88
CA MET A 64 2.49 7.78 9.27
C MET A 64 1.77 9.13 9.14
N ARG A 65 1.05 9.36 8.03
CA ARG A 65 0.37 10.64 7.74
C ARG A 65 -0.89 10.88 8.57
N GLY A 66 -1.64 9.81 8.88
CA GLY A 66 -2.96 9.90 9.52
C GLY A 66 -3.03 9.30 10.93
N ALA A 67 -1.90 8.84 11.49
CA ALA A 67 -1.84 8.08 12.74
C ALA A 67 -2.87 6.94 12.83
N SER A 68 -3.14 6.26 11.71
CA SER A 68 -4.25 5.31 11.60
C SER A 68 -3.87 3.90 12.08
N HIS A 69 -4.46 3.46 13.19
CA HIS A 69 -4.27 2.10 13.71
C HIS A 69 -4.72 1.02 12.72
N ARG A 70 -5.85 1.25 12.03
CA ARG A 70 -6.41 0.32 11.04
C ARG A 70 -5.43 0.00 9.91
N GLN A 71 -4.65 0.99 9.45
CA GLN A 71 -3.67 0.74 8.40
C GLN A 71 -2.54 -0.19 8.87
N LEU A 72 -2.14 -0.10 10.15
CA LEU A 72 -1.15 -1.00 10.74
C LEU A 72 -1.71 -2.41 10.93
N GLU A 73 -2.97 -2.54 11.33
CA GLU A 73 -3.67 -3.83 11.42
C GLU A 73 -3.74 -4.52 10.05
N ASP A 74 -4.04 -3.77 8.99
CA ASP A 74 -4.06 -4.30 7.62
C ASP A 74 -2.67 -4.80 7.20
N VAL A 75 -1.60 -4.04 7.49
CA VAL A 75 -0.22 -4.50 7.25
C VAL A 75 0.07 -5.77 8.04
N ALA A 76 -0.29 -5.81 9.32
CA ALA A 76 -0.08 -6.97 10.18
C ALA A 76 -0.82 -8.22 9.65
N ALA A 77 -2.03 -8.05 9.12
CA ALA A 77 -2.79 -9.11 8.49
C ALA A 77 -2.08 -9.66 7.24
N VAL A 78 -1.57 -8.79 6.36
CA VAL A 78 -0.80 -9.23 5.18
C VAL A 78 0.48 -9.97 5.62
N LEU A 79 1.20 -9.46 6.62
CA LEU A 79 2.39 -10.11 7.15
C LEU A 79 2.10 -11.50 7.70
N ARG A 80 0.99 -11.70 8.41
CA ARG A 80 0.59 -13.03 8.93
C ARG A 80 0.26 -14.01 7.81
N VAL A 81 -0.44 -13.56 6.76
CA VAL A 81 -0.91 -14.44 5.68
C VAL A 81 0.19 -14.74 4.66
N GLN A 82 1.02 -13.75 4.32
CA GLN A 82 1.95 -13.83 3.19
C GLN A 82 3.42 -13.69 3.59
N GLY A 83 3.75 -13.56 4.88
CA GLY A 83 5.07 -13.19 5.37
C GLY A 83 6.25 -13.94 4.76
N GLN A 84 6.11 -15.25 4.53
CA GLN A 84 7.17 -16.08 3.94
C GLN A 84 7.41 -15.84 2.44
N ALA A 85 6.39 -15.34 1.72
CA ALA A 85 6.44 -15.07 0.30
C ALA A 85 6.81 -13.61 -0.04
N LEU A 86 6.90 -12.74 0.98
CA LEU A 86 7.23 -11.34 0.80
C LEU A 86 8.72 -11.13 0.55
N ASP A 87 9.03 -10.24 -0.39
CA ASP A 87 10.39 -9.72 -0.56
C ASP A 87 10.76 -8.76 0.58
N MET A 88 11.35 -9.33 1.63
CA MET A 88 11.75 -8.58 2.82
C MET A 88 12.88 -7.57 2.54
N ALA A 89 13.74 -7.84 1.56
CA ALA A 89 14.81 -6.91 1.18
C ALA A 89 14.23 -5.66 0.51
N TYR A 90 13.25 -5.84 -0.37
CA TYR A 90 12.50 -4.74 -0.98
C TYR A 90 11.74 -3.91 0.07
N LEU A 91 11.05 -4.57 1.00
CA LEU A 91 10.35 -3.89 2.09
C LEU A 91 11.31 -3.08 2.97
N GLN A 92 12.43 -3.67 3.40
CA GLN A 92 13.43 -2.97 4.20
C GLN A 92 14.01 -1.75 3.50
N LYS A 93 14.32 -1.87 2.21
CA LYS A 93 14.80 -0.75 1.39
C LYS A 93 13.83 0.43 1.45
N TRP A 94 12.56 0.22 1.11
CA TRP A 94 11.59 1.30 1.03
C TRP A 94 11.14 1.82 2.39
N VAL A 95 11.04 0.94 3.40
CA VAL A 95 10.79 1.37 4.79
C VAL A 95 11.90 2.32 5.26
N PHE A 96 13.16 2.03 4.93
CA PHE A 96 14.27 2.91 5.25
C PHE A 96 14.25 4.21 4.44
N GLU A 97 14.18 4.13 3.10
CA GLU A 97 14.22 5.29 2.22
C GLU A 97 13.07 6.28 2.46
N LEU A 98 11.90 5.79 2.88
CA LEU A 98 10.72 6.60 3.17
C LEU A 98 10.57 6.99 4.64
N GLY A 99 11.48 6.54 5.52
CA GLY A 99 11.45 6.86 6.96
C GLY A 99 10.31 6.20 7.73
N LEU A 100 9.82 5.04 7.28
CA LEU A 100 8.63 4.35 7.82
C LEU A 100 8.96 3.31 8.90
N SER A 101 10.16 3.42 9.50
CA SER A 101 10.68 2.38 10.41
C SER A 101 9.81 2.22 11.67
N VAL A 102 9.25 3.32 12.18
CA VAL A 102 8.39 3.30 13.38
C VAL A 102 7.08 2.56 13.10
N GLU A 103 6.41 2.88 12.00
CA GLU A 103 5.17 2.24 11.56
C GLU A 103 5.40 0.76 11.25
N TRP A 104 6.53 0.45 10.60
CA TRP A 104 6.92 -0.91 10.28
C TRP A 104 7.10 -1.77 11.54
N ASP A 105 7.82 -1.28 12.54
CA ASP A 105 8.02 -2.00 13.80
C ASP A 105 6.72 -2.21 14.56
N ARG A 106 5.83 -1.21 14.57
CA ARG A 106 4.50 -1.34 15.16
C ARG A 106 3.67 -2.41 14.46
N ALA A 107 3.64 -2.43 13.13
CA ALA A 107 2.89 -3.42 12.36
C ALA A 107 3.46 -4.85 12.54
N ARG A 108 4.80 -5.00 12.58
CA ARG A 108 5.44 -6.30 12.86
C ARG A 108 5.13 -6.81 14.26
N GLY A 109 5.13 -5.93 15.26
CA GLY A 109 4.73 -6.28 16.63
C GLY A 109 3.30 -6.84 16.69
N MET A 110 2.36 -6.19 15.99
CA MET A 110 0.97 -6.66 15.89
C MET A 110 0.85 -8.01 15.15
N ALA A 111 1.67 -8.24 14.13
CA ALA A 111 1.66 -9.50 13.38
C ALA A 111 2.16 -10.69 14.22
N GLY A 112 3.17 -10.49 15.08
CA GLY A 112 3.73 -11.52 15.96
C GLY A 112 2.98 -11.75 17.27
N SER A 113 1.95 -10.96 17.56
CA SER A 113 1.14 -11.06 18.78
C SER A 113 -0.13 -11.93 18.60
N GLY A 114 -0.17 -12.77 17.55
CA GLY A 114 -1.33 -13.58 17.15
C GLY A 114 -1.06 -15.07 17.18
#